data_AF-A0A2C5Y2X0-F1
#
_entry.id   AF-A0A2C5Y2X0-F1
#
_cell.length_a   1.000
_cell.length_b   1.000
_cell.length_c   1.000
_cell.angle_alpha   90.00
_cell.angle_beta   90.00
_cell.angle_gamma   90.00
#
_symmetry.space_group_name_H-M   'P 1'
#
loop_
_entity.id
_entity.type
_entity.pdbx_description
1 polymer ?
#
loop_
_entity_poly.entity_id
_entity_poly.type
_entity_poly.pdbx_seq_one_letter_code
_entity_poly.pdbx_strand_id
1 'polypeptide(L)'
;MLDENLPTYRQLPCADNGLRTLLSLTHNGSEATSEYLLERPLASTAPNQYVLSLLDAPHPSVVYAQVLVSPEWTQPSLSAAELRATPFGQSDQLPLTPDVFTVSLYNPQQSVTVHKRQHRAWGKPDAWEFEVPQCSFRRPTASQVDRELDDAAVAAADLEPKVLFRWRRDGRLSKDMTCYMCGRTVGGRKSKEPDITVAMLRCGGSRASGQTSWRMTIYEPNMARVHVQDGKGLEIIFLLSAEAIRDLYLVPRPNVFNVGGNANNKTSSNGNKTSNKWPPPLVASGALGHGATGASGPHDETHRLRQLEQSREEQRVLQREARIREEQTRIRSMLEREAADRAAAVERETQRLQREYGVVSTRPELPPRTTPR
;
A
#
# COMPACT_ATOMS: atom_id res chain seq x y z
N MET A 1 0.97 17.11 7.98
CA MET A 1 1.79 17.16 6.75
C MET A 1 3.13 16.52 7.09
N LEU A 2 3.67 15.68 6.21
CA LEU A 2 5.07 15.24 6.36
C LEU A 2 5.94 16.41 5.89
N ASP A 3 7.07 16.62 6.55
CA ASP A 3 8.03 17.69 6.24
C ASP A 3 8.49 17.59 4.79
N GLU A 4 8.35 18.69 4.04
CA GLU A 4 8.73 18.78 2.62
C GLU A 4 10.25 18.74 2.41
N ASN A 5 11.01 18.90 3.50
CA ASN A 5 12.46 18.80 3.46
C ASN A 5 12.95 17.34 3.38
N LEU A 6 12.13 16.34 3.73
CA LEU A 6 12.55 14.95 3.76
C LEU A 6 12.51 14.28 2.36
N PRO A 7 13.46 13.39 2.04
CA PRO A 7 13.46 12.65 0.78
C PRO A 7 12.15 11.89 0.62
N THR A 8 11.39 12.25 -0.42
CA THR A 8 10.06 11.69 -0.65
C THR A 8 9.89 11.26 -2.09
N TYR A 9 9.67 9.96 -2.27
CA TYR A 9 9.30 9.34 -3.53
C TYR A 9 7.78 9.38 -3.71
N ARG A 10 7.31 9.86 -4.86
CA ARG A 10 5.89 9.94 -5.19
C ARG A 10 5.61 9.14 -6.45
N GLN A 11 4.52 8.39 -6.40
CA GLN A 11 4.03 7.67 -7.55
C GLN A 11 3.41 8.65 -8.55
N LEU A 12 3.94 8.70 -9.77
CA LEU A 12 3.33 9.39 -10.90
C LEU A 12 2.67 8.36 -11.82
N PRO A 13 1.36 8.52 -12.13
CA PRO A 13 0.70 7.67 -13.11
C PRO A 13 1.39 7.79 -14.46
N CYS A 14 1.76 6.66 -15.06
CA CYS A 14 2.17 6.62 -16.46
C CYS A 14 0.96 6.29 -17.34
N ALA A 15 0.94 6.74 -18.59
CA ALA A 15 -0.13 6.45 -19.55
C ALA A 15 -0.23 4.94 -19.91
N ASP A 16 0.74 4.14 -19.49
CA ASP A 16 0.96 2.77 -19.94
C ASP A 16 0.28 1.73 -19.03
N ASN A 17 -1.04 1.50 -19.25
CA ASN A 17 -1.89 0.42 -18.71
C ASN A 17 -1.69 -0.04 -17.24
N GLY A 18 -1.03 0.76 -16.39
CA GLY A 18 -0.61 0.38 -15.04
C GLY A 18 0.51 -0.68 -14.95
N LEU A 19 1.24 -0.94 -16.05
CA LEU A 19 2.41 -1.84 -16.06
C LEU A 19 3.67 -1.11 -15.62
N ARG A 20 3.82 0.14 -16.07
CA ARG A 20 4.93 1.02 -15.72
C ARG A 20 4.46 2.17 -14.83
N THR A 21 5.31 2.55 -13.89
CA THR A 21 5.00 3.59 -12.91
C THR A 21 6.27 4.35 -12.56
N LEU A 22 6.24 5.65 -12.77
CA LEU A 22 7.39 6.51 -12.52
C LEU A 22 7.41 6.94 -11.05
N LEU A 23 8.58 6.93 -10.43
CA LEU A 23 8.80 7.41 -9.08
C LEU A 23 9.59 8.72 -9.13
N SER A 24 8.97 9.81 -8.70
CA SER A 24 9.64 11.10 -8.59
C SER A 24 10.12 11.38 -7.17
N LEU A 25 11.37 11.80 -7.03
CA LEU A 25 11.98 12.23 -5.79
C LEU A 25 11.85 13.76 -5.65
N THR A 26 11.47 14.19 -4.45
CA THR A 26 11.63 15.57 -3.97
C THR A 26 12.41 15.55 -2.66
N HIS A 27 13.40 16.43 -2.50
CA HIS A 27 14.22 16.56 -1.29
C HIS A 27 14.62 18.01 -1.06
N ASN A 28 14.55 18.52 0.17
CA ASN A 28 14.94 19.90 0.50
C ASN A 28 14.31 20.99 -0.40
N GLY A 29 13.05 20.82 -0.79
CA GLY A 29 12.36 21.76 -1.69
C GLY A 29 12.82 21.72 -3.15
N SER A 30 13.60 20.71 -3.56
CA SER A 30 13.99 20.52 -4.96
C SER A 30 12.77 20.28 -5.85
N GLU A 31 12.93 20.59 -7.14
CA GLU A 31 11.97 20.12 -8.14
C GLU A 31 11.91 18.59 -8.19
N ALA A 32 10.75 18.07 -8.59
CA ALA A 32 10.51 16.63 -8.64
C ALA A 32 11.32 15.99 -9.79
N THR A 33 12.25 15.10 -9.45
CA THR A 33 13.11 14.41 -10.43
C THR A 33 12.72 12.94 -10.53
N SER A 34 12.69 12.38 -11.74
CA SER A 34 12.31 10.98 -11.94
C SER A 34 13.53 10.10 -11.78
N GLU A 35 13.65 9.42 -10.64
CA GLU A 35 14.82 8.58 -10.34
C GLU A 35 14.58 7.12 -10.74
N TYR A 36 13.40 6.58 -10.45
CA TYR A 36 13.11 5.17 -10.64
C TYR A 36 11.87 4.91 -11.48
N LEU A 37 11.88 3.76 -12.12
CA LEU A 37 10.76 3.21 -12.87
C LEU A 37 10.39 1.84 -12.27
N LEU A 38 9.16 1.73 -11.75
CA LEU A 38 8.57 0.45 -11.39
C LEU A 38 7.98 -0.20 -12.63
N GLU A 39 8.35 -1.44 -12.88
CA GLU A 39 7.86 -2.22 -14.01
C GLU A 39 7.25 -3.53 -13.54
N ARG A 40 6.10 -3.87 -14.12
CA ARG A 40 5.45 -5.18 -14.00
C ARG A 40 5.31 -5.76 -15.40
N PRO A 41 5.72 -7.02 -15.61
CA PRO A 41 5.60 -7.66 -16.91
C PRO A 41 4.13 -7.92 -17.28
N LEU A 42 3.89 -8.13 -18.56
CA LEU A 42 2.61 -8.65 -19.03
C LEU A 42 2.36 -10.06 -18.46
N ALA A 43 1.10 -10.39 -18.22
CA ALA A 43 0.69 -11.69 -17.70
C ALA A 43 1.17 -12.87 -18.56
N SER A 44 1.31 -12.68 -19.88
CA SER A 44 1.86 -13.67 -20.80
C SER A 44 3.35 -13.94 -20.60
N THR A 45 4.09 -12.97 -20.07
CA THR A 45 5.56 -13.05 -19.88
C THR A 45 5.91 -13.67 -18.53
N ALA A 46 5.07 -13.47 -17.51
CA ALA A 46 5.27 -14.03 -16.18
C ALA A 46 4.01 -14.76 -15.69
N PRO A 47 3.64 -15.88 -16.33
CA PRO A 47 2.45 -16.65 -15.92
C PRO A 47 2.64 -17.25 -14.53
N ASN A 48 1.57 -17.26 -13.72
CA ASN A 48 1.56 -17.83 -12.38
C ASN A 48 2.60 -17.24 -11.41
N GLN A 49 3.02 -15.98 -11.64
CA GLN A 49 3.98 -15.28 -10.79
C GLN A 49 3.62 -13.81 -10.66
N TYR A 50 3.87 -13.26 -9.48
CA TYR A 50 3.96 -11.82 -9.27
C TYR A 50 5.40 -11.40 -9.51
N VAL A 51 5.59 -10.36 -10.32
CA VAL A 51 6.91 -9.80 -10.63
C VAL A 51 6.83 -8.29 -10.53
N LEU A 52 7.78 -7.71 -9.79
CA LEU A 52 7.96 -6.27 -9.66
C LEU A 52 9.45 -5.94 -9.80
N SER A 53 9.80 -5.11 -10.77
CA SER A 53 11.17 -4.67 -11.01
C SER A 53 11.30 -3.17 -10.73
N LEU A 54 12.45 -2.77 -10.17
CA LEU A 54 12.83 -1.36 -10.03
C LEU A 54 14.00 -1.07 -10.98
N LEU A 55 13.77 -0.18 -11.92
CA LEU A 55 14.70 0.22 -12.98
C LEU A 55 15.14 1.66 -12.78
N ASP A 56 16.24 2.04 -13.41
CA ASP A 56 16.63 3.44 -13.58
C ASP A 56 15.64 4.14 -14.52
N ALA A 57 15.09 5.30 -14.11
CA ALA A 57 14.14 6.02 -14.95
C ALA A 57 14.80 6.61 -16.21
N PRO A 58 15.99 7.25 -16.14
CA PRO A 58 16.71 7.72 -17.33
C PRO A 58 17.22 6.58 -18.23
N HIS A 59 17.65 5.45 -17.66
CA HIS A 59 18.17 4.30 -18.39
C HIS A 59 17.45 3.00 -18.03
N PRO A 60 16.24 2.73 -18.56
CA PRO A 60 15.46 1.52 -18.24
C PRO A 60 16.14 0.17 -18.59
N SER A 61 17.29 0.18 -19.27
CA SER A 61 18.12 -1.02 -19.43
C SER A 61 18.81 -1.46 -18.12
N VAL A 62 18.93 -0.56 -17.14
CA VAL A 62 19.54 -0.82 -15.84
C VAL A 62 18.46 -1.22 -14.85
N VAL A 63 18.49 -2.50 -14.45
CA VAL A 63 17.62 -3.04 -13.41
C VAL A 63 18.38 -3.04 -12.08
N TYR A 64 17.88 -2.31 -11.09
CA TYR A 64 18.51 -2.25 -9.77
C TYR A 64 18.15 -3.47 -8.92
N ALA A 65 16.87 -3.85 -8.92
CA ALA A 65 16.37 -4.95 -8.12
C ALA A 65 15.02 -5.47 -8.62
N GLN A 66 14.65 -6.66 -8.15
CA GLN A 66 13.40 -7.33 -8.50
C GLN A 66 12.81 -8.13 -7.33
N VAL A 67 11.49 -8.25 -7.30
CA VAL A 67 10.73 -9.16 -6.45
C VAL A 67 10.00 -10.15 -7.35
N LEU A 68 10.17 -11.44 -7.07
CA LEU A 68 9.41 -12.52 -7.71
C LEU A 68 8.73 -13.35 -6.63
N VAL A 69 7.42 -13.59 -6.80
CA VAL A 69 6.63 -14.39 -5.87
C VAL A 69 5.77 -15.37 -6.65
N SER A 70 5.93 -16.66 -6.33
CA SER A 70 5.04 -17.71 -6.81
C SER A 70 3.90 -17.91 -5.80
N PRO A 71 2.65 -18.10 -6.25
CA PRO A 71 1.54 -18.34 -5.35
C PRO A 71 1.67 -19.71 -4.68
N GLU A 72 1.12 -19.83 -3.47
CA GLU A 72 0.83 -21.11 -2.84
C GLU A 72 -0.53 -21.61 -3.35
N TRP A 73 -0.61 -22.87 -3.78
CA TRP A 73 -1.85 -23.44 -4.32
C TRP A 73 -2.58 -24.23 -3.25
N THR A 74 -3.84 -23.88 -3.01
CA THR A 74 -4.71 -24.65 -2.11
C THR A 74 -5.65 -25.54 -2.92
N GLN A 75 -5.78 -26.81 -2.52
CA GLN A 75 -6.86 -27.66 -3.01
C GLN A 75 -8.05 -27.52 -2.06
N PRO A 76 -9.28 -27.26 -2.55
CA PRO A 76 -10.45 -27.47 -1.74
C PRO A 76 -10.51 -28.95 -1.34
N SER A 77 -10.70 -29.23 -0.05
CA SER A 77 -10.93 -30.60 0.42
C SER A 77 -12.31 -31.05 -0.04
N LEU A 78 -12.40 -31.61 -1.24
CA LEU A 78 -13.66 -32.13 -1.76
C LEU A 78 -14.07 -33.38 -0.98
N SER A 79 -15.36 -33.48 -0.69
CA SER A 79 -15.93 -34.71 -0.14
C SER A 79 -15.89 -35.85 -1.17
N ALA A 80 -15.88 -37.11 -0.72
CA ALA A 80 -15.86 -38.28 -1.60
C ALA A 80 -17.10 -38.39 -2.53
N ALA A 81 -18.17 -37.62 -2.27
CA ALA A 81 -19.33 -37.51 -3.14
C ALA A 81 -19.11 -36.47 -4.26
N GLU A 82 -18.48 -35.32 -3.95
CA GLU A 82 -18.14 -34.29 -4.94
C GLU A 82 -17.05 -34.73 -5.92
N LEU A 83 -16.07 -35.51 -5.46
CA LEU A 83 -15.04 -36.09 -6.34
C LEU A 83 -15.62 -37.05 -7.39
N ARG A 84 -16.78 -37.65 -7.13
CA ARG A 84 -17.48 -38.53 -8.09
C ARG A 84 -18.44 -37.77 -9.00
N ALA A 85 -18.91 -36.60 -8.56
CA ALA A 85 -19.83 -35.74 -9.32
C ALA A 85 -19.10 -34.75 -10.26
N THR A 86 -17.80 -34.54 -10.09
CA THR A 86 -16.98 -33.66 -10.94
C THR A 86 -16.35 -34.46 -12.08
N PRO A 87 -16.65 -34.15 -13.36
CA PRO A 87 -15.98 -34.78 -14.49
C PRO A 87 -14.53 -34.31 -14.52
N PHE A 88 -13.60 -35.26 -14.40
CA PHE A 88 -12.13 -35.15 -14.59
C PHE A 88 -11.49 -33.76 -14.47
N GLY A 89 -10.89 -33.49 -13.30
CA GLY A 89 -9.62 -32.77 -13.20
C GLY A 89 -9.64 -31.25 -13.01
N GLN A 90 -10.79 -30.59 -12.98
CA GLN A 90 -10.88 -29.16 -12.63
C GLN A 90 -11.05 -28.99 -11.12
N SER A 91 -10.00 -29.23 -10.34
CA SER A 91 -9.92 -28.58 -9.04
C SER A 91 -9.56 -27.12 -9.29
N ASP A 92 -10.51 -26.20 -9.08
CA ASP A 92 -10.22 -24.75 -9.04
C ASP A 92 -9.29 -24.49 -7.85
N GLN A 93 -7.98 -24.67 -8.06
CA GLN A 93 -6.98 -24.31 -7.07
C GLN A 93 -6.93 -22.78 -7.00
N LEU A 94 -7.15 -22.24 -5.81
CA LEU A 94 -7.07 -20.80 -5.60
C LEU A 94 -5.63 -20.42 -5.24
N PRO A 95 -5.02 -19.44 -5.94
CA PRO A 95 -3.69 -18.94 -5.60
C PRO A 95 -3.77 -18.15 -4.29
N LEU A 96 -2.95 -18.53 -3.33
CA LEU A 96 -2.75 -17.85 -2.06
C LEU A 96 -1.45 -17.05 -2.11
N THR A 97 -1.48 -15.84 -1.57
CA THR A 97 -0.26 -15.04 -1.38
C THR A 97 0.59 -15.66 -0.27
N PRO A 98 1.85 -16.08 -0.53
CA PRO A 98 2.74 -16.61 0.49
C PRO A 98 2.97 -15.60 1.61
N ASP A 99 3.39 -16.05 2.79
CA ASP A 99 3.81 -15.15 3.88
C ASP A 99 5.25 -14.65 3.71
N VAL A 100 5.99 -15.10 2.69
CA VAL A 100 7.41 -14.79 2.48
C VAL A 100 7.67 -14.41 1.02
N PHE A 101 8.48 -13.38 0.81
CA PHE A 101 9.01 -13.04 -0.51
C PHE A 101 10.43 -12.50 -0.41
N THR A 102 11.15 -12.45 -1.53
CA THR A 102 12.55 -12.00 -1.57
C THR A 102 12.71 -10.80 -2.50
N VAL A 103 13.41 -9.78 -2.03
CA VAL A 103 13.93 -8.67 -2.84
C VAL A 103 15.35 -9.03 -3.28
N SER A 104 15.59 -9.11 -4.58
CA SER A 104 16.91 -9.42 -5.16
C SER A 104 17.51 -8.17 -5.77
N LEU A 105 18.63 -7.70 -5.24
CA LEU A 105 19.44 -6.59 -5.73
C LEU A 105 20.52 -7.13 -6.68
N TYR A 106 20.86 -6.36 -7.71
CA TYR A 106 21.81 -6.79 -8.75
C TYR A 106 23.20 -6.14 -8.63
N ASN A 107 23.34 -5.03 -7.93
CA ASN A 107 24.63 -4.36 -7.74
C ASN A 107 24.72 -3.64 -6.38
N PRO A 108 25.33 -4.24 -5.34
CA PRO A 108 25.88 -5.59 -5.32
C PRO A 108 24.78 -6.67 -5.39
N GLN A 109 25.16 -7.89 -5.79
CA GLN A 109 24.22 -9.01 -5.81
C GLN A 109 23.89 -9.41 -4.37
N GLN A 110 22.66 -9.17 -3.95
CA GLN A 110 22.19 -9.39 -2.59
C GLN A 110 20.72 -9.81 -2.60
N SER A 111 20.34 -10.72 -1.71
CA SER A 111 18.94 -11.13 -1.54
C SER A 111 18.47 -10.84 -0.12
N VAL A 112 17.34 -10.15 0.01
CA VAL A 112 16.73 -9.79 1.29
C VAL A 112 15.34 -10.42 1.37
N THR A 113 15.17 -11.35 2.30
CA THR A 113 13.89 -12.03 2.51
C THR A 113 13.01 -11.25 3.47
N VAL A 114 11.77 -11.00 3.05
CA VAL A 114 10.73 -10.31 3.80
C VAL A 114 9.72 -11.35 4.28
N HIS A 115 9.52 -11.41 5.59
CA HIS A 115 8.60 -12.33 6.23
C HIS A 115 7.41 -11.58 6.83
N LYS A 116 6.20 -11.94 6.42
CA LYS A 116 4.97 -11.53 7.09
C LYS A 116 4.87 -12.23 8.43
N ARG A 117 4.78 -11.45 9.50
CA ARG A 117 4.69 -11.98 10.86
C ARG A 117 3.28 -12.50 11.10
N GLN A 118 3.16 -13.81 11.33
CA GLN A 118 1.89 -14.40 11.77
C GLN A 118 1.53 -13.90 13.17
N HIS A 119 0.32 -13.37 13.32
CA HIS A 119 -0.15 -12.87 14.61
C HIS A 119 -0.44 -14.02 15.55
N ARG A 120 0.36 -14.14 16.62
CA ARG A 120 0.06 -15.03 17.76
C ARG A 120 -1.03 -14.48 18.69
N ALA A 121 -1.47 -13.22 18.50
CA ALA A 121 -2.46 -12.58 19.35
C ALA A 121 -3.42 -11.70 18.53
N TRP A 122 -4.72 -11.82 18.81
CA TRP A 122 -5.79 -11.05 18.18
C TRP A 122 -5.63 -9.55 18.44
N GLY A 123 -5.68 -8.73 17.39
CA GLY A 123 -5.69 -7.26 17.50
C GLY A 123 -4.37 -6.53 17.24
N LYS A 124 -3.27 -7.25 16.92
CA LYS A 124 -2.03 -6.59 16.47
C LYS A 124 -2.08 -6.27 14.97
N PRO A 125 -1.55 -5.10 14.54
CA PRO A 125 -1.50 -4.75 13.12
C PRO A 125 -0.46 -5.60 12.38
N ASP A 126 -0.75 -5.96 11.13
CA ASP A 126 0.17 -6.69 10.26
C ASP A 126 1.56 -6.06 10.21
N ALA A 127 2.57 -6.92 10.22
CA ALA A 127 3.96 -6.53 10.19
C ALA A 127 4.76 -7.44 9.27
N TRP A 128 5.76 -6.87 8.61
CA TRP A 128 6.69 -7.56 7.72
C TRP A 128 8.11 -7.25 8.17
N GLU A 129 8.88 -8.28 8.48
CA GLU A 129 10.23 -8.17 9.03
C GLU A 129 11.25 -8.64 7.98
N PHE A 130 12.37 -7.93 7.88
CA PHE A 130 13.48 -8.29 7.00
C PHE A 130 14.81 -7.84 7.61
N GLU A 131 15.89 -8.54 7.24
CA GLU A 131 17.23 -8.27 7.76
C GLU A 131 18.16 -7.89 6.60
N VAL A 132 18.99 -6.86 6.82
CA VAL A 132 19.97 -6.39 5.84
C VAL A 132 21.37 -6.47 6.47
N PRO A 133 22.37 -7.10 5.82
CA PRO A 133 23.75 -7.10 6.29
C PRO A 133 24.28 -5.67 6.47
N GLN A 134 25.11 -5.46 7.49
CA GLN A 134 25.78 -4.16 7.66
C GLN A 134 26.78 -3.89 6.54
N CYS A 135 27.43 -4.93 6.03
CA CYS A 135 28.44 -4.88 4.99
C CYS A 135 27.91 -5.52 3.70
N SER A 136 27.24 -4.73 2.84
CA SER A 136 26.72 -5.23 1.56
C SER A 136 27.80 -5.51 0.51
N PHE A 137 28.96 -4.87 0.64
CA PHE A 137 30.04 -5.03 -0.35
C PHE A 137 31.05 -6.06 0.12
N ARG A 138 31.36 -6.99 -0.78
CA ARG A 138 32.48 -7.92 -0.59
C ARG A 138 33.80 -7.17 -0.48
N ARG A 139 34.75 -7.76 0.24
CA ARG A 139 36.10 -7.22 0.29
C ARG A 139 36.73 -7.32 -1.09
N PRO A 140 37.26 -6.23 -1.66
CA PRO A 140 37.96 -6.30 -2.93
C PRO A 140 39.20 -7.17 -2.77
N THR A 141 39.27 -8.27 -3.52
CA THR A 141 40.42 -9.18 -3.47
C THR A 141 40.84 -9.64 -4.88
N ALA A 142 42.16 -9.67 -5.10
CA ALA A 142 42.79 -10.15 -6.33
C ALA A 142 43.02 -11.68 -6.34
N SER A 143 42.94 -12.33 -5.18
CA SER A 143 43.10 -13.78 -5.00
C SER A 143 41.77 -14.52 -5.18
N GLN A 144 41.78 -15.61 -5.94
CA GLN A 144 40.63 -16.52 -6.07
C GLN A 144 40.36 -17.27 -4.76
N VAL A 145 41.42 -17.65 -4.03
CA VAL A 145 41.32 -18.35 -2.74
C VAL A 145 40.57 -17.50 -1.72
N ASP A 146 40.87 -16.20 -1.67
CA ASP A 146 40.21 -15.29 -0.74
C ASP A 146 38.74 -15.06 -1.12
N ARG A 147 38.39 -15.14 -2.42
CA ARG A 147 36.98 -15.12 -2.86
C ARG A 147 36.23 -16.37 -2.41
N GLU A 148 36.84 -17.54 -2.56
CA GLU A 148 36.25 -18.81 -2.12
C GLU A 148 36.10 -18.88 -0.59
N LEU A 149 37.06 -18.31 0.15
CA LEU A 149 36.98 -18.16 1.60
C LEU A 149 35.89 -17.17 2.02
N ASP A 150 35.77 -16.03 1.33
CA ASP A 150 34.67 -15.07 1.56
C ASP A 150 33.32 -15.72 1.23
N ASP A 151 33.21 -16.51 0.16
CA ASP A 151 31.99 -17.27 -0.17
C ASP A 151 31.65 -18.31 0.90
N ALA A 152 32.65 -19.01 1.44
CA ALA A 152 32.47 -19.94 2.55
C ALA A 152 32.09 -19.20 3.86
N ALA A 153 32.60 -18.00 4.09
CA ALA A 153 32.24 -17.15 5.22
C ALA A 153 30.81 -16.59 5.08
N VAL A 154 30.38 -16.24 3.87
CA VAL A 154 28.99 -15.91 3.55
C VAL A 154 28.08 -17.13 3.71
N ALA A 155 28.56 -18.35 3.42
CA ALA A 155 27.81 -19.56 3.76
C ALA A 155 27.66 -19.76 5.29
N ALA A 156 28.54 -19.16 6.10
CA ALA A 156 28.41 -19.00 7.55
C ALA A 156 27.69 -17.69 7.95
N ALA A 157 26.77 -17.18 7.10
CA ALA A 157 26.02 -15.92 7.21
C ALA A 157 25.30 -15.65 8.54
N ASP A 158 25.20 -16.62 9.45
CA ASP A 158 24.56 -16.45 10.76
C ASP A 158 25.39 -15.56 11.70
N LEU A 159 26.71 -15.47 11.47
CA LEU A 159 27.62 -14.68 12.31
C LEU A 159 27.75 -13.22 11.86
N GLU A 160 27.37 -12.88 10.63
CA GLU A 160 27.47 -11.52 10.11
C GLU A 160 26.46 -10.59 10.79
N PRO A 161 26.86 -9.39 11.24
CA PRO A 161 25.94 -8.43 11.81
C PRO A 161 24.91 -7.96 10.76
N LYS A 162 23.63 -8.07 11.10
CA LYS A 162 22.50 -7.63 10.28
C LYS A 162 21.70 -6.56 11.02
N VAL A 163 21.10 -5.64 10.28
CA VAL A 163 20.14 -4.66 10.79
C VAL A 163 18.74 -5.19 10.52
N LEU A 164 17.92 -5.25 11.57
CA LEU A 164 16.54 -5.71 11.47
C LEU A 164 15.62 -4.53 11.17
N PHE A 165 14.81 -4.67 10.13
CA PHE A 165 13.77 -3.72 9.78
C PHE A 165 12.39 -4.35 9.87
N ARG A 166 11.39 -3.51 10.12
CA ARG A 166 9.99 -3.93 10.19
C ARG A 166 9.05 -2.88 9.65
N TRP A 167 8.33 -3.23 8.59
CA TRP A 167 7.11 -2.52 8.20
C TRP A 167 6.00 -2.89 9.17
N ARG A 168 5.32 -1.89 9.74
CA ARG A 168 4.09 -2.07 10.51
C ARG A 168 2.96 -1.28 9.87
N ARG A 169 1.79 -1.90 9.76
CA ARG A 169 0.58 -1.22 9.30
C ARG A 169 0.10 -0.21 10.35
N ASP A 170 -0.19 1.03 9.94
CA ASP A 170 -0.56 2.11 10.88
C ASP A 170 -1.99 1.96 11.47
N GLY A 171 -2.79 1.01 10.96
CA GLY A 171 -4.10 0.69 11.50
C GLY A 171 -4.82 -0.38 10.67
N ARG A 172 -5.82 -1.07 11.25
CA ARG A 172 -6.47 -2.25 10.63
C ARG A 172 -7.10 -1.96 9.26
N LEU A 173 -7.63 -0.77 9.06
CA LEU A 173 -8.23 -0.32 7.79
C LEU A 173 -7.30 0.60 6.99
N SER A 174 -6.17 1.00 7.57
CA SER A 174 -5.22 1.88 6.91
C SER A 174 -4.48 1.13 5.81
N LYS A 175 -4.16 1.82 4.73
CA LYS A 175 -3.21 1.35 3.70
C LYS A 175 -1.81 1.89 3.96
N ASP A 176 -1.66 2.75 4.96
CA ASP A 176 -0.37 3.32 5.37
C ASP A 176 0.40 2.31 6.21
N MET A 177 1.71 2.37 6.09
CA MET A 177 2.64 1.60 6.90
C MET A 177 3.89 2.43 7.22
N THR A 178 4.50 2.13 8.35
CA THR A 178 5.74 2.76 8.81
C THR A 178 6.82 1.70 8.97
N CYS A 179 8.01 1.95 8.43
CA CYS A 179 9.18 1.10 8.60
C CYS A 179 10.00 1.56 9.80
N TYR A 180 10.37 0.60 10.63
CA TYR A 180 11.21 0.80 11.80
C TYR A 180 12.50 -0.01 11.67
N MET A 181 13.63 0.56 12.11
CA MET A 181 14.80 -0.23 12.50
C MET A 181 14.56 -0.75 13.92
N CYS A 182 14.63 -2.07 14.10
CA CYS A 182 14.25 -2.80 15.32
C CYS A 182 15.46 -3.40 16.06
N GLY A 183 16.64 -2.81 15.86
CA GLY A 183 17.91 -3.29 16.40
C GLY A 183 18.73 -4.07 15.37
N ARG A 184 19.68 -4.85 15.88
CA ARG A 184 20.69 -5.58 15.10
C ARG A 184 20.72 -7.05 15.50
N THR A 185 21.02 -7.94 14.58
CA THR A 185 21.22 -9.36 14.83
C THR A 185 22.70 -9.70 14.64
N VAL A 186 23.35 -10.34 15.61
CA VAL A 186 24.72 -10.87 15.49
C VAL A 186 24.72 -12.30 16.04
N GLY A 187 25.13 -13.30 15.24
CA GLY A 187 25.11 -14.70 15.69
C GLY A 187 23.70 -15.16 16.11
N GLY A 188 22.66 -14.70 15.40
CA GLY A 188 21.25 -14.96 15.73
C GLY A 188 20.70 -14.24 16.97
N ARG A 189 21.51 -13.44 17.69
CA ARG A 189 21.07 -12.67 18.87
C ARG A 189 20.67 -11.25 18.51
N LYS A 190 19.46 -10.85 18.89
CA LYS A 190 18.92 -9.51 18.63
C LYS A 190 19.35 -8.51 19.71
N SER A 191 19.80 -7.32 19.32
CA SER A 191 20.12 -6.22 20.22
C SER A 191 18.85 -5.62 20.82
N LYS A 192 18.96 -5.07 22.04
CA LYS A 192 17.87 -4.39 22.74
C LYS A 192 17.95 -2.88 22.48
N GLU A 193 17.59 -2.48 21.28
CA GLU A 193 17.47 -1.07 20.88
C GLU A 193 16.00 -0.69 20.72
N PRO A 194 15.60 0.56 21.03
CA PRO A 194 14.24 1.01 20.76
C PRO A 194 14.01 1.07 19.24
N ASP A 195 12.80 0.69 18.82
CA ASP A 195 12.37 0.83 17.43
C ASP A 195 12.46 2.32 17.01
N ILE A 196 13.14 2.62 15.90
CA ILE A 196 13.21 3.98 15.33
C ILE A 196 12.62 4.02 13.93
N THR A 197 11.85 5.05 13.61
CA THR A 197 11.26 5.23 12.28
C THR A 197 12.33 5.54 11.26
N VAL A 198 12.35 4.82 10.14
CA VAL A 198 13.31 5.03 9.03
C VAL A 198 12.62 5.34 7.71
N ALA A 199 11.39 4.87 7.51
CA ALA A 199 10.61 5.20 6.33
C ALA A 199 9.11 5.18 6.61
N MET A 200 8.32 5.91 5.83
CA MET A 200 6.86 5.98 5.96
C MET A 200 6.23 5.89 4.57
N LEU A 201 5.36 4.91 4.38
CA LEU A 201 4.52 4.79 3.19
C LEU A 201 3.13 5.36 3.50
N ARG A 202 2.74 6.38 2.75
CA ARG A 202 1.42 7.00 2.82
C ARG A 202 0.67 6.72 1.54
N CYS A 203 -0.41 5.97 1.64
CA CYS A 203 -1.30 5.67 0.53
C CYS A 203 -2.41 6.73 0.46
N GLY A 204 -2.52 7.38 -0.68
CA GLY A 204 -3.54 8.37 -1.00
C GLY A 204 -4.31 8.00 -2.26
N GLY A 205 -5.16 8.92 -2.71
CA GLY A 205 -5.92 8.76 -3.95
C GLY A 205 -7.27 9.43 -3.87
N SER A 206 -7.72 9.99 -4.99
CA SER A 206 -9.07 10.53 -5.09
C SER A 206 -10.05 9.38 -5.28
N ARG A 207 -11.03 9.25 -4.37
CA ARG A 207 -12.18 8.34 -4.54
C ARG A 207 -12.90 8.54 -5.87
N ALA A 208 -12.81 9.75 -6.45
CA ALA A 208 -13.47 10.10 -7.70
C ALA A 208 -12.75 9.57 -8.95
N SER A 209 -11.42 9.38 -8.92
CA SER A 209 -10.67 8.86 -10.08
C SER A 209 -10.37 7.36 -10.01
N GLY A 210 -10.66 6.71 -8.87
CA GLY A 210 -10.33 5.30 -8.64
C GLY A 210 -8.82 4.99 -8.58
N GLN A 211 -7.96 5.98 -8.81
CA GLN A 211 -6.51 5.82 -8.73
C GLN A 211 -6.03 5.84 -7.29
N THR A 212 -5.38 4.75 -6.88
CA THR A 212 -4.63 4.69 -5.62
C THR A 212 -3.19 5.12 -5.92
N SER A 213 -2.76 6.22 -5.31
CA SER A 213 -1.36 6.67 -5.37
C SER A 213 -0.69 6.47 -4.02
N TRP A 214 0.63 6.41 -4.00
CA TRP A 214 1.38 6.39 -2.75
C TRP A 214 2.57 7.35 -2.80
N ARG A 215 3.05 7.68 -1.60
CA ARG A 215 4.32 8.36 -1.41
C ARG A 215 5.09 7.70 -0.28
N MET A 216 6.39 7.51 -0.47
CA MET A 216 7.30 6.97 0.54
C MET A 216 8.29 8.07 0.93
N THR A 217 8.36 8.35 2.22
CA THR A 217 9.30 9.33 2.77
C THR A 217 10.34 8.60 3.61
N ILE A 218 11.63 8.84 3.33
CA ILE A 218 12.74 8.36 4.16
C ILE A 218 12.95 9.35 5.30
N TYR A 219 12.97 8.86 6.53
CA TYR A 219 13.15 9.69 7.72
C TYR A 219 14.64 9.88 8.01
N GLU A 220 15.24 10.77 7.22
CA GLU A 220 16.67 11.11 7.23
C GLU A 220 17.26 11.37 8.64
N PRO A 221 16.56 12.04 9.60
CA PRO A 221 17.12 12.27 10.93
C PRO A 221 17.52 11.00 11.69
N ASN A 222 16.89 9.85 11.40
CA ASN A 222 17.25 8.58 12.03
C ASN A 222 18.26 7.75 11.22
N MET A 223 18.58 8.14 9.98
CA MET A 223 19.47 7.36 9.10
C MET A 223 20.91 7.32 9.62
N ALA A 224 21.36 8.32 10.39
CA ALA A 224 22.67 8.30 11.05
C ALA A 224 22.86 7.12 12.04
N ARG A 225 21.75 6.51 12.49
CA ARG A 225 21.76 5.34 13.39
C ARG A 225 21.66 4.01 12.64
N VAL A 226 21.38 4.06 11.34
CA VAL A 226 21.25 2.89 10.47
C VAL A 226 22.62 2.59 9.88
N HIS A 227 23.33 1.63 10.48
CA HIS A 227 24.65 1.21 10.01
C HIS A 227 24.51 0.17 8.90
N VAL A 228 24.14 0.63 7.71
CA VAL A 228 24.17 -0.17 6.48
C VAL A 228 25.10 0.54 5.51
N GLN A 229 26.11 -0.18 5.03
CA GLN A 229 27.14 0.38 4.15
C GLN A 229 26.55 0.88 2.82
N ASP A 230 25.65 0.10 2.22
CA ASP A 230 24.98 0.46 0.98
C ASP A 230 23.67 1.22 1.24
N GLY A 231 23.76 2.54 1.34
CA GLY A 231 22.60 3.41 1.53
C GLY A 231 21.63 3.36 0.33
N LYS A 232 22.15 3.18 -0.90
CA LYS A 232 21.31 3.12 -2.10
C LYS A 232 20.59 1.78 -2.22
N GLY A 233 21.27 0.67 -1.95
CA GLY A 233 20.62 -0.63 -1.83
C GLY A 233 19.52 -0.64 -0.78
N LEU A 234 19.75 0.02 0.37
CA LEU A 234 18.73 0.13 1.42
C LEU A 234 17.50 0.94 0.97
N GLU A 235 17.69 2.05 0.27
CA GLU A 235 16.63 2.86 -0.34
C GLU A 235 15.78 2.01 -1.32
N ILE A 236 16.44 1.25 -2.20
CA ILE A 236 15.80 0.34 -3.15
C ILE A 236 15.00 -0.75 -2.43
N ILE A 237 15.56 -1.34 -1.36
CA ILE A 237 14.86 -2.33 -0.52
C ILE A 237 13.60 -1.72 0.08
N PHE A 238 13.64 -0.49 0.61
CA PHE A 238 12.45 0.17 1.14
C PHE A 238 11.39 0.37 0.06
N LEU A 239 11.76 0.85 -1.13
CA LEU A 239 10.83 1.07 -2.24
C LEU A 239 10.14 -0.23 -2.68
N LEU A 240 10.92 -1.26 -2.98
CA LEU A 240 10.38 -2.53 -3.49
C LEU A 240 9.61 -3.31 -2.43
N SER A 241 10.11 -3.38 -1.19
CA SER A 241 9.39 -4.09 -0.13
C SER A 241 8.07 -3.41 0.20
N ALA A 242 8.02 -2.08 0.28
CA ALA A 242 6.78 -1.34 0.53
C ALA A 242 5.77 -1.55 -0.60
N GLU A 243 6.21 -1.46 -1.85
CA GLU A 243 5.35 -1.63 -3.03
C GLU A 243 4.84 -3.07 -3.14
N ALA A 244 5.71 -4.07 -2.94
CA ALA A 244 5.31 -5.48 -2.93
C ALA A 244 4.32 -5.77 -1.80
N ILE A 245 4.55 -5.29 -0.57
CA ILE A 245 3.60 -5.47 0.53
C ILE A 245 2.24 -4.85 0.20
N ARG A 246 2.26 -3.64 -0.38
CA ARG A 246 1.05 -2.94 -0.79
C ARG A 246 0.27 -3.74 -1.83
N ASP A 247 0.93 -4.19 -2.89
CA ASP A 247 0.33 -4.94 -4.00
C ASP A 247 -0.11 -6.36 -3.62
N LEU A 248 0.55 -7.00 -2.65
CA LEU A 248 0.28 -8.40 -2.27
C LEU A 248 -0.75 -8.53 -1.14
N TYR A 249 -0.74 -7.60 -0.17
CA TYR A 249 -1.49 -7.75 1.09
C TYR A 249 -2.45 -6.60 1.41
N LEU A 250 -2.10 -5.34 1.09
CA LEU A 250 -2.90 -4.19 1.53
C LEU A 250 -3.92 -3.71 0.50
N VAL A 251 -3.51 -3.70 -0.77
CA VAL A 251 -4.32 -3.32 -1.92
C VAL A 251 -4.06 -4.32 -3.05
N PRO A 252 -4.49 -5.60 -2.89
CA PRO A 252 -4.27 -6.61 -3.92
C PRO A 252 -4.80 -6.18 -5.29
N ARG A 253 -3.92 -6.21 -6.30
CA ARG A 253 -4.33 -5.96 -7.69
C ARG A 253 -5.23 -7.10 -8.20
N PRO A 254 -6.12 -6.87 -9.17
CA PRO A 254 -6.75 -7.98 -9.90
C PRO A 254 -5.68 -8.84 -10.56
N ASN A 255 -5.76 -10.17 -10.38
CA ASN A 255 -4.84 -11.14 -10.96
C ASN A 255 -3.34 -10.89 -10.65
N VAL A 256 -3.00 -10.69 -9.37
CA VAL A 256 -1.62 -10.43 -8.90
C VAL A 256 -0.60 -11.46 -9.41
N PHE A 257 -1.00 -12.72 -9.54
CA PHE A 257 -0.14 -13.83 -9.94
C PHE A 257 -0.27 -14.21 -11.41
N ASN A 258 -0.96 -13.41 -12.25
CA ASN A 258 -1.12 -13.72 -13.67
C ASN A 258 -1.64 -15.15 -13.94
N VAL A 259 -2.56 -15.62 -13.10
CA VAL A 259 -3.18 -16.95 -13.23
C VAL A 259 -4.23 -16.87 -14.33
N GLY A 260 -3.99 -17.59 -15.42
CA GLY A 260 -4.87 -17.65 -16.58
C GLY A 260 -4.44 -16.70 -17.71
N GLY A 261 -3.79 -17.28 -18.72
CA GLY A 261 -3.72 -16.68 -20.06
C GLY A 261 -5.09 -16.76 -20.72
N ASN A 262 -5.95 -15.79 -20.42
CA ASN A 262 -6.94 -15.21 -21.32
C ASN A 262 -7.76 -14.17 -20.55
N ALA A 263 -7.90 -13.00 -21.14
CA ALA A 263 -8.83 -11.96 -20.74
C ALA A 263 -10.28 -12.48 -20.82
N ASN A 264 -10.75 -13.18 -19.78
CA ASN A 264 -12.17 -13.33 -19.49
C ASN A 264 -12.49 -13.89 -18.10
N ASN A 265 -11.61 -13.70 -17.11
CA ASN A 265 -12.02 -13.85 -15.72
C ASN A 265 -12.87 -12.65 -15.31
N LYS A 266 -14.16 -12.72 -15.67
CA LYS A 266 -15.23 -12.09 -14.92
C LYS A 266 -15.10 -12.61 -13.49
N THR A 267 -14.43 -11.85 -12.64
CA THR A 267 -14.56 -11.99 -11.19
C THR A 267 -16.03 -12.06 -10.86
N SER A 268 -16.43 -13.14 -10.21
CA SER A 268 -17.76 -13.37 -9.68
C SER A 268 -18.16 -12.22 -8.76
N SER A 269 -18.85 -11.23 -9.29
CA SER A 269 -19.84 -10.50 -8.50
C SER A 269 -21.12 -11.33 -8.53
N ASN A 270 -21.52 -11.82 -7.38
CA ASN A 270 -22.83 -12.40 -7.06
C ASN A 270 -23.95 -12.07 -8.06
N GLY A 271 -24.60 -13.11 -8.60
CA GLY A 271 -25.84 -12.95 -9.35
C GLY A 271 -26.17 -14.13 -10.27
N ASN A 272 -26.12 -15.37 -9.78
CA ASN A 272 -26.55 -16.52 -10.56
C ASN A 272 -28.09 -16.50 -10.69
N LYS A 273 -28.62 -15.97 -11.80
CA LYS A 273 -29.96 -16.29 -12.30
C LYS A 273 -29.81 -16.93 -13.67
N THR A 274 -29.41 -18.20 -13.68
CA THR A 274 -29.59 -19.06 -14.85
C THR A 274 -30.89 -19.82 -14.69
N SER A 275 -31.89 -19.40 -15.46
CA SER A 275 -33.10 -20.16 -15.75
C SER A 275 -32.70 -21.47 -16.41
N ASN A 276 -32.84 -22.60 -15.70
CA ASN A 276 -32.96 -23.91 -16.33
C ASN A 276 -34.35 -24.45 -16.01
N LYS A 277 -35.22 -24.37 -17.01
CA LYS A 277 -36.48 -25.11 -17.10
C LYS A 277 -36.13 -26.55 -17.44
N TRP A 278 -36.51 -27.50 -16.61
CA TRP A 278 -36.83 -28.88 -17.02
C TRP A 278 -38.08 -29.36 -16.25
N PRO A 279 -38.90 -30.24 -16.85
CA PRO A 279 -40.29 -30.45 -16.45
C PRO A 279 -40.41 -31.40 -15.25
N PRO A 280 -41.47 -31.30 -14.42
CA PRO A 280 -41.72 -32.27 -13.37
C PRO A 280 -42.38 -33.54 -13.92
N PRO A 281 -42.20 -34.69 -13.27
CA PRO A 281 -42.77 -35.97 -13.69
C PRO A 281 -44.25 -36.08 -13.35
N LEU A 282 -44.93 -36.91 -14.14
CA LEU A 282 -46.29 -37.40 -13.93
C LEU A 282 -46.39 -38.19 -12.62
N VAL A 283 -47.34 -37.84 -11.76
CA VAL A 283 -47.98 -38.76 -10.80
C VAL A 283 -49.47 -38.49 -10.75
N ALA A 284 -50.23 -39.58 -10.73
CA ALA A 284 -51.65 -39.66 -11.01
C ALA A 284 -52.52 -39.62 -9.73
N SER A 285 -53.79 -39.25 -9.97
CA SER A 285 -55.02 -39.69 -9.29
C SER A 285 -55.34 -39.23 -7.86
N GLY A 286 -56.52 -38.58 -7.73
CA GLY A 286 -57.53 -39.03 -6.77
C GLY A 286 -58.24 -37.97 -5.89
N ALA A 287 -59.51 -37.69 -6.24
CA ALA A 287 -60.66 -37.46 -5.36
C ALA A 287 -60.90 -36.10 -4.63
N LEU A 288 -61.93 -35.40 -5.14
CA LEU A 288 -63.11 -34.79 -4.47
C LEU A 288 -62.97 -34.07 -3.10
N GLY A 289 -63.43 -32.81 -3.03
CA GLY A 289 -64.03 -32.25 -1.81
C GLY A 289 -63.93 -30.74 -1.62
N HIS A 290 -65.08 -30.07 -1.61
CA HIS A 290 -65.31 -28.63 -1.44
C HIS A 290 -64.77 -28.01 -0.13
N GLY A 291 -64.44 -26.71 -0.16
CA GLY A 291 -64.33 -25.88 1.05
C GLY A 291 -63.58 -24.55 0.84
N ALA A 292 -64.31 -23.43 0.87
CA ALA A 292 -63.79 -22.08 0.69
C ALA A 292 -62.86 -21.61 1.82
N THR A 293 -61.82 -20.84 1.48
CA THR A 293 -61.48 -19.51 2.04
C THR A 293 -60.14 -19.04 1.44
N GLY A 294 -60.09 -17.75 1.06
CA GLY A 294 -59.01 -17.18 0.25
C GLY A 294 -57.64 -17.21 0.92
N ALA A 295 -56.67 -17.79 0.22
CA ALA A 295 -55.26 -17.73 0.56
C ALA A 295 -54.53 -16.95 -0.54
N SER A 296 -54.18 -15.70 -0.23
CA SER A 296 -53.20 -14.90 -0.95
C SER A 296 -51.87 -15.67 -0.97
N GLY A 297 -51.32 -15.88 -2.16
CA GLY A 297 -50.12 -16.71 -2.34
C GLY A 297 -48.86 -16.14 -1.65
N PRO A 298 -47.87 -16.99 -1.33
CA PRO A 298 -46.67 -16.66 -0.54
C PRO A 298 -45.68 -15.69 -1.22
N HIS A 299 -46.01 -15.13 -2.39
CA HIS A 299 -45.17 -14.19 -3.11
C HIS A 299 -45.49 -12.71 -2.82
N ASP A 300 -46.71 -12.36 -2.44
CA ASP A 300 -47.11 -10.95 -2.25
C ASP A 300 -46.64 -10.38 -0.90
N GLU A 301 -46.63 -11.24 0.14
CA GLU A 301 -46.10 -10.92 1.48
C GLU A 301 -44.60 -10.59 1.43
N THR A 302 -43.82 -11.33 0.63
CA THR A 302 -42.37 -11.11 0.48
C THR A 302 -42.01 -9.80 -0.21
N HIS A 303 -42.87 -9.30 -1.11
CA HIS A 303 -42.66 -8.01 -1.76
C HIS A 303 -42.97 -6.84 -0.82
N ARG A 304 -44.04 -6.95 -0.02
CA ARG A 304 -44.38 -5.95 1.00
C ARG A 304 -43.33 -5.84 2.10
N LEU A 305 -42.82 -6.97 2.60
CA LEU A 305 -41.76 -6.99 3.61
C LEU A 305 -40.46 -6.33 3.10
N ARG A 306 -40.08 -6.58 1.84
CA ARG A 306 -38.89 -5.98 1.24
C ARG A 306 -39.00 -4.46 1.07
N GLN A 307 -40.18 -3.95 0.73
CA GLN A 307 -40.45 -2.50 0.66
C GLN A 307 -40.40 -1.83 2.05
N LEU A 308 -40.89 -2.53 3.09
CA LEU A 308 -40.85 -2.04 4.45
C LEU A 308 -39.41 -1.99 5.00
N GLU A 309 -38.57 -2.97 4.64
CA GLU A 309 -37.15 -2.97 5.02
C GLU A 309 -36.35 -1.89 4.30
N GLN A 310 -36.58 -1.69 3.00
CA GLN A 310 -35.92 -0.63 2.22
C GLN A 310 -36.25 0.76 2.76
N SER A 311 -37.51 1.05 3.05
CA SER A 311 -37.90 2.35 3.62
C SER A 311 -37.33 2.58 5.03
N ARG A 312 -37.20 1.52 5.85
CA ARG A 312 -36.56 1.61 7.17
C ARG A 312 -35.05 1.83 7.07
N GLU A 313 -34.39 1.24 6.07
CA GLU A 313 -32.96 1.41 5.84
C GLU A 313 -32.65 2.81 5.28
N GLU A 314 -33.47 3.32 4.37
CA GLU A 314 -33.39 4.69 3.86
C GLU A 314 -33.55 5.74 4.98
N GLN A 315 -34.52 5.54 5.88
CA GLN A 315 -34.68 6.42 7.05
C GLN A 315 -33.45 6.40 7.98
N ARG A 316 -32.80 5.25 8.15
CA ARG A 316 -31.56 5.12 8.94
C ARG A 316 -30.38 5.83 8.29
N VAL A 317 -30.26 5.74 6.97
CA VAL A 317 -29.22 6.46 6.20
C VAL A 317 -29.44 7.96 6.31
N LEU A 318 -30.68 8.45 6.12
CA LEU A 318 -31.02 9.86 6.23
C LEU A 318 -30.76 10.43 7.63
N GLN A 319 -31.11 9.70 8.70
CA GLN A 319 -30.78 10.13 10.07
C GLN A 319 -29.27 10.20 10.30
N ARG A 320 -28.51 9.25 9.77
CA ARG A 320 -27.05 9.24 9.91
C ARG A 320 -26.41 10.41 9.17
N GLU A 321 -26.89 10.71 7.97
CA GLU A 321 -26.44 11.88 7.20
C GLU A 321 -26.81 13.21 7.85
N ALA A 322 -28.00 13.32 8.43
CA ALA A 322 -28.42 14.51 9.18
C ALA A 322 -27.47 14.77 10.36
N ARG A 323 -27.16 13.74 11.14
CA ARG A 323 -26.21 13.84 12.27
C ARG A 323 -24.81 14.23 11.82
N ILE A 324 -24.34 13.70 10.69
CA ILE A 324 -23.04 14.07 10.13
C ILE A 324 -23.03 15.54 9.68
N ARG A 325 -24.12 16.03 9.05
CA ARG A 325 -24.22 17.45 8.66
C ARG A 325 -24.22 18.37 9.87
N GLU A 326 -24.94 18.03 10.94
CA GLU A 326 -24.95 18.80 12.19
C GLU A 326 -23.56 18.84 12.87
N GLU A 327 -22.82 17.72 12.88
CA GLU A 327 -21.45 17.74 13.39
C GLU A 327 -20.51 18.55 12.49
N GLN A 328 -20.68 18.48 11.17
CA GLN A 328 -19.90 19.29 10.24
C GLN A 328 -20.15 20.79 10.40
N THR A 329 -21.40 21.24 10.60
CA THR A 329 -21.69 22.65 10.83
C THR A 329 -21.14 23.11 12.17
N ARG A 330 -21.21 22.28 13.21
CA ARG A 330 -20.60 22.57 14.52
C ARG A 330 -19.08 22.71 14.44
N ILE A 331 -18.40 21.80 13.74
CA ILE A 331 -16.95 21.84 13.54
C ILE A 331 -16.56 23.09 12.73
N ARG A 332 -17.31 23.40 11.65
CA ARG A 332 -17.05 24.59 10.84
C ARG A 332 -17.19 25.87 11.65
N SER A 333 -18.23 26.00 12.47
CA SER A 333 -18.43 27.16 13.34
C SER A 333 -17.31 27.33 14.38
N MET A 334 -16.80 26.23 14.94
CA MET A 334 -15.66 26.28 15.88
C MET A 334 -14.38 26.78 15.19
N LEU A 335 -14.10 26.29 13.98
CA LEU A 335 -12.95 26.70 13.19
C LEU A 335 -13.02 28.17 12.76
N GLU A 336 -14.21 28.65 12.36
CA GLU A 336 -14.42 30.07 12.01
C GLU A 336 -14.19 30.98 13.21
N ARG A 337 -14.65 30.59 14.40
CA ARG A 337 -14.41 31.33 15.63
C ARG A 337 -12.92 31.38 15.99
N GLU A 338 -12.23 30.25 15.90
CA GLU A 338 -10.79 30.19 16.15
C GLU A 338 -9.99 31.03 15.14
N ALA A 339 -10.40 31.02 13.86
CA ALA A 339 -9.79 31.87 12.84
C ALA A 339 -10.01 33.36 13.10
N ALA A 340 -11.21 33.76 13.54
CA ALA A 340 -11.51 35.13 13.92
C ALA A 340 -10.69 35.59 15.14
N ASP A 341 -10.55 34.74 16.16
CA ASP A 341 -9.74 35.04 17.35
C ASP A 341 -8.26 35.20 17.00
N ARG A 342 -7.73 34.35 16.10
CA ARG A 342 -6.36 34.47 15.58
C ARG A 342 -6.16 35.75 14.78
N ALA A 343 -7.11 36.10 13.90
CA ALA A 343 -7.04 37.34 13.12
C ALA A 343 -7.04 38.58 14.04
N ALA A 344 -7.91 38.60 15.06
CA ALA A 344 -7.95 39.68 16.04
C ALA A 344 -6.67 39.77 16.89
N ALA A 345 -6.01 38.64 17.18
CA ALA A 345 -4.72 38.62 17.85
C ALA A 345 -3.61 39.22 16.97
N VAL A 346 -3.56 38.82 15.70
CA VAL A 346 -2.61 39.36 14.71
C VAL A 346 -2.81 40.86 14.52
N GLU A 347 -4.05 41.34 14.44
CA GLU A 347 -4.34 42.77 14.29
C GLU A 347 -3.88 43.57 15.52
N ARG A 348 -4.14 43.07 16.74
CA ARG A 348 -3.62 43.70 17.98
C ARG A 348 -2.10 43.75 18.01
N GLU A 349 -1.44 42.69 17.57
CA GLU A 349 0.02 42.63 17.49
C GLU A 349 0.57 43.57 16.39
N THR A 350 -0.11 43.64 15.25
CA THR A 350 0.21 44.57 14.15
C THR A 350 0.08 46.02 14.61
N GLN A 351 -0.99 46.37 15.33
CA GLN A 351 -1.16 47.70 15.91
C GLN A 351 -0.12 48.02 16.98
N ARG A 352 0.28 47.04 17.80
CA ARG A 352 1.38 47.22 18.76
C ARG A 352 2.69 47.53 18.05
N LEU A 353 3.04 46.72 17.04
CA LEU A 353 4.26 46.90 16.23
C LEU A 353 4.23 48.22 15.46
N GLN A 354 3.06 48.65 14.96
CA GLN A 354 2.91 49.93 14.28
C GLN A 354 3.10 51.12 15.23
N ARG A 355 2.73 51.00 16.51
CA ARG A 355 3.01 52.03 17.53
C ARG A 355 4.47 52.05 17.96
N GLU A 356 5.11 50.88 18.02
CA GLU A 356 6.49 50.71 18.50
C GLU A 356 7.54 51.02 17.42
N TYR A 357 7.23 50.72 16.15
CA TYR A 357 8.15 50.81 15.01
C TYR A 357 7.61 51.64 13.83
N GLY A 358 6.46 52.31 13.98
CA GLY A 358 5.89 53.20 12.96
C GLY A 358 6.73 54.46 12.77
N VAL A 359 7.81 54.35 11.99
CA VAL A 359 8.62 55.47 11.55
C VAL A 359 7.82 56.31 10.55
N VAL A 360 7.56 57.56 10.91
CA VAL A 360 7.20 58.61 9.94
C VAL A 360 8.36 58.69 8.95
N SER A 361 8.10 58.33 7.70
CA SER A 361 9.07 58.50 6.61
C SER A 361 9.28 59.99 6.36
N THR A 362 10.21 60.60 7.11
CA THR A 362 10.84 61.86 6.72
C THR A 362 11.82 61.54 5.60
N ARG A 363 11.29 61.50 4.37
CA ARG A 363 12.09 61.46 3.15
C ARG A 363 12.95 62.75 3.12
N PRO A 364 14.29 62.69 3.19
CA PRO A 364 15.10 63.87 2.96
C PRO A 364 14.97 64.26 1.49
N GLU A 365 14.61 65.52 1.21
CA GLU A 365 14.69 66.08 -0.14
C GLU A 365 16.15 65.99 -0.61
N LEU A 366 16.36 65.29 -1.73
CA LEU A 366 17.64 65.29 -2.44
C LEU A 366 17.80 66.63 -3.18
N PRO A 367 18.97 67.28 -3.12
CA PRO A 367 19.20 68.55 -3.80
C PRO A 367 19.19 68.37 -5.33
N PRO A 368 18.78 69.42 -6.09
CA PRO A 368 18.68 69.34 -7.55
C PRO A 368 20.05 69.18 -8.20
N ARG A 369 20.11 68.26 -9.14
CA ARG A 369 21.29 67.89 -9.92
C ARG A 369 21.65 69.01 -10.90
N THR A 370 22.78 69.68 -10.71
CA THR A 370 23.33 70.65 -11.68
C THR A 370 23.94 69.89 -12.87
N THR A 371 23.55 70.27 -14.09
CA THR A 371 24.15 69.76 -15.33
C THR A 371 25.35 70.63 -15.72
N PRO A 372 26.55 70.06 -15.98
CA PRO A 372 27.66 70.82 -16.52
C PRO A 372 27.52 70.99 -18.03
N ARG A 373 28.04 72.11 -18.53
CA ARG A 373 28.29 72.40 -19.95
C ARG A 373 29.77 72.28 -20.23
#